data_AF-A0A4P9X662-F1
#
_entry.id   AF-A0A4P9X662-F1
#
_cell.length_a   1.000
_cell.length_b   1.000
_cell.length_c   1.000
_cell.angle_alpha   90.00
_cell.angle_beta   90.00
_cell.angle_gamma   90.00
#
_symmetry.space_group_name_H-M   'P 1'
#
loop_
_entity.id
_entity.type
_entity.pdbx_description
1 polymer ?
#
loop_
_entity_poly.entity_id
_entity_poly.type
_entity_poly.pdbx_seq_one_letter_code
_entity_poly.pdbx_strand_id
1 'polypeptide(L)' 'KSFIRAECANSHHCKPFKNLFDACQARVEAGEIEDETCVEEFFDLMECVGHCAAPKIFATLK' A
#
# COMPACT_ATOMS: atom_id res chain seq x y z
N LYS A 1 -12.04 4.32 -9.65
CA LYS A 1 -10.58 4.54 -9.45
C LYS A 1 -10.02 3.83 -8.22
N SER A 2 -10.70 3.89 -7.05
CA SER A 2 -10.29 3.16 -5.83
C SER A 2 -10.08 1.65 -6.07
N PHE A 3 -10.96 1.00 -6.85
CA PHE A 3 -10.82 -0.41 -7.24
C PHE A 3 -9.49 -0.76 -7.92
N ILE A 4 -8.96 0.10 -8.81
CA ILE A 4 -7.68 -0.14 -9.51
C ILE A 4 -6.52 -0.16 -8.51
N ARG A 5 -6.55 0.74 -7.52
CA ARG A 5 -5.52 0.79 -6.47
C ARG A 5 -5.59 -0.45 -5.57
N ALA A 6 -6.79 -0.90 -5.21
CA ALA A 6 -6.98 -2.12 -4.43
C ALA A 6 -6.52 -3.38 -5.18
N GLU A 7 -6.81 -3.49 -6.48
CA GLU A 7 -6.29 -4.58 -7.32
C GLU A 7 -4.76 -4.55 -7.36
N CYS A 8 -4.16 -3.37 -7.58
CA CYS A 8 -2.71 -3.22 -7.59
C CYS A 8 -2.05 -3.53 -6.23
N ALA A 9 -2.67 -3.15 -5.12
CA ALA A 9 -2.18 -3.46 -3.77
C ALA A 9 -2.18 -4.97 -3.47
N ASN A 10 -3.12 -5.72 -4.07
CA ASN A 10 -3.21 -7.18 -3.94
C ASN A 10 -2.43 -7.94 -5.03
N SER A 11 -1.76 -7.22 -5.93
CA SER A 11 -0.94 -7.84 -6.98
C SER A 11 0.27 -8.56 -6.38
N HIS A 12 0.77 -9.58 -7.08
CA HIS A 12 1.94 -10.35 -6.63
C HIS A 12 3.14 -9.47 -6.26
N HIS A 13 3.36 -8.35 -6.96
CA HIS A 13 4.48 -7.44 -6.74
C HIS A 13 4.29 -6.52 -5.53
N CYS A 14 3.07 -6.05 -5.27
CA CYS A 14 2.81 -5.12 -4.15
C CYS A 14 2.34 -5.81 -2.86
N LYS A 15 1.92 -7.08 -2.95
CA LYS A 15 1.45 -7.85 -1.80
C LYS A 15 2.48 -7.97 -0.66
N PRO A 16 3.81 -8.13 -0.92
CA PRO A 16 4.80 -8.12 0.15
C PRO A 16 4.82 -6.79 0.94
N PHE A 17 4.81 -5.66 0.25
CA PHE A 17 4.74 -4.33 0.89
C PHE A 17 3.43 -4.13 1.65
N LYS A 18 2.33 -4.64 1.10
CA LYS A 18 1.04 -4.63 1.80
C LYS A 18 1.12 -5.42 3.12
N ASN A 19 1.72 -6.60 3.10
CA ASN A 19 1.85 -7.42 4.31
C ASN A 19 2.72 -6.73 5.36
N LEU A 20 3.78 -6.02 4.97
CA LEU A 20 4.62 -5.23 5.88
C LEU A 20 3.82 -4.09 6.51
N PHE A 21 3.07 -3.36 5.69
CA PHE A 21 2.19 -2.29 6.16
C PHE A 21 1.10 -2.80 7.13
N ASP A 22 0.43 -3.91 6.79
CA ASP A 22 -0.58 -4.53 7.65
C ASP A 22 0.04 -5.01 8.99
N ALA A 23 1.26 -5.56 8.93
CA ALA A 23 1.98 -5.99 10.13
C ALA A 23 2.41 -4.80 11.01
N CYS A 24 2.86 -3.69 10.42
CA CYS A 24 3.14 -2.47 11.15
C CYS A 24 1.88 -1.92 11.84
N GLN A 25 0.75 -1.87 11.12
CA GLN A 25 -0.51 -1.41 11.72
C GLN A 25 -0.89 -2.25 12.92
N ALA A 26 -0.75 -3.57 12.84
CA ALA A 26 -1.04 -4.45 13.96
C ALA A 26 -0.16 -4.15 15.19
N ARG A 27 1.13 -3.83 15.01
CA ARG A 27 2.04 -3.44 16.12
C ARG A 27 1.65 -2.10 16.73
N VAL A 28 1.35 -1.11 15.90
CA VAL A 28 0.92 0.23 16.33
C VAL A 28 -0.42 0.17 17.07
N GLU A 29 -1.38 -0.61 16.55
CA GLU A 29 -2.69 -0.82 17.20
C GLU A 29 -2.56 -1.57 18.54
N ALA A 30 -1.62 -2.50 18.63
CA ALA A 30 -1.31 -3.22 19.86
C ALA A 30 -0.49 -2.36 20.86
N GLY A 31 0.06 -1.22 20.43
CA GLY A 31 0.94 -0.39 21.25
C GLY A 31 2.23 -1.11 21.63
N GLU A 32 2.72 -2.01 20.78
CA GLU A 32 3.93 -2.81 21.05
C GLU A 32 5.21 -1.97 21.05
N ILE A 33 5.22 -0.88 20.28
CA ILE A 33 6.37 0.01 20.11
C ILE A 33 5.93 1.45 20.33
N GLU A 34 6.57 2.12 21.29
CA GLU A 34 6.33 3.53 21.60
C GLU A 34 6.76 4.40 20.41
N ASP A 35 5.91 5.36 20.02
CA ASP A 35 6.11 6.29 18.90
C ASP A 35 6.30 5.66 17.50
N GLU A 36 6.02 4.37 17.32
CA GLU A 36 6.05 3.75 15.98
C GLU A 36 4.98 4.36 15.07
N THR A 37 5.37 4.63 13.81
CA THR A 37 4.44 5.05 12.75
C THR A 37 4.68 4.21 11.51
N CYS A 38 3.61 3.87 10.79
CA CYS A 38 3.71 3.06 9.57
C CYS A 38 3.87 3.90 8.29
N VAL A 39 4.51 5.06 8.41
CA VAL A 39 4.65 6.01 7.29
C VAL A 39 5.59 5.47 6.24
N GLU A 40 6.68 4.80 6.64
CA GLU A 40 7.63 4.15 5.74
C GLU A 40 6.95 3.06 4.90
N GLU A 41 6.31 2.09 5.56
CA GLU A 41 5.63 0.98 4.87
C GLU A 41 4.45 1.46 4.02
N PHE A 42 3.80 2.57 4.42
CA PHE A 42 2.79 3.20 3.60
C PHE A 42 3.37 3.74 2.28
N PHE A 43 4.51 4.44 2.33
CA PHE A 43 5.13 4.98 1.13
C PHE A 43 5.65 3.88 0.20
N ASP A 44 6.25 2.82 0.74
CA ASP A 44 6.68 1.65 -0.04
C ASP A 44 5.51 0.99 -0.79
N LEU A 45 4.39 0.75 -0.08
CA LEU A 45 3.18 0.20 -0.69
C LEU A 45 2.63 1.16 -1.76
N MET A 46 2.58 2.46 -1.47
CA MET A 46 2.01 3.45 -2.37
C MET A 46 2.88 3.69 -3.60
N GLU A 47 4.20 3.57 -3.52
CA GLU A 47 5.09 3.60 -4.68
C GLU A 47 4.77 2.45 -5.63
N CYS A 48 4.70 1.22 -5.10
CA CYS A 48 4.38 0.04 -5.91
C CYS A 48 2.98 0.15 -6.53
N VAL A 49 1.98 0.52 -5.72
CA VAL A 49 0.60 0.73 -6.20
C VAL A 49 0.55 1.85 -7.23
N GLY A 50 1.34 2.91 -7.05
CA GLY A 50 1.46 4.02 -7.98
C GLY A 50 1.94 3.57 -9.36
N HIS A 51 3.04 2.82 -9.41
CA HIS A 51 3.58 2.24 -10.64
C HIS A 51 2.55 1.35 -11.37
N CYS A 52 1.81 0.52 -10.63
CA CYS A 52 0.78 -0.35 -11.21
C CYS A 52 -0.48 0.43 -11.66
N ALA A 53 -0.96 1.36 -10.85
CA ALA A 53 -2.26 1.99 -11.03
C ALA A 53 -2.21 3.18 -11.98
N ALA A 54 -1.08 3.91 -12.08
CA ALA A 54 -0.94 5.07 -12.94
C ALA A 54 -1.36 4.81 -14.40
N PRO A 55 -0.74 3.85 -15.14
CA PRO A 55 -1.11 3.62 -16.54
C PRO A 55 -2.58 3.20 -16.72
N LYS A 56 -3.09 2.37 -15.80
CA LYS A 56 -4.50 1.92 -15.81
C LYS A 56 -5.47 3.08 -15.57
N ILE A 57 -5.16 3.97 -14.64
CA ILE A 57 -6.01 5.13 -14.34
C ILE A 57 -6.00 6.09 -15.53
N PHE A 58 -4.82 6.44 -16.07
CA PHE A 58 -4.72 7.37 -17.19
C PHE A 58 -5.42 6.86 -18.46
N ALA A 59 -5.42 5.54 -18.71
CA ALA A 59 -6.18 4.94 -19.81
C ALA A 59 -7.72 5.08 -19.66
N THR A 60 -8.23 5.33 -18.46
CA THR A 60 -9.67 5.52 -18.20
C THR A 60 -10.11 6.98 -18.19
N LEU A 61 -9.17 7.91 -18.32
CA LEU A 61 -9.47 9.34 -18.41
C LEU A 61 -9.83 9.69 -19.86
N LYS A 62 -10.92 10.42 -20.03
CA LYS A 62 -11.31 11.04 -21.30
C LYS A 62 -10.79 12.47 -21.35
#